data_AF-A0A7Y5K8G7-F1
#
_entry.id   AF-A0A7Y5K8G7-F1
#
_cell.length_a   1.000
_cell.length_b   1.000
_cell.length_c   1.000
_cell.angle_alpha   90.00
_cell.angle_beta   90.00
_cell.angle_gamma   90.00
#
_symmetry.space_group_name_H-M   'P 1'
#
loop_
_entity.id
_entity.type
_entity.pdbx_description
1 polymer ?
#
loop_
_entity_poly.entity_id
_entity_poly.type
_entity_poly.pdbx_seq_one_letter_code
_entity_poly.pdbx_strand_id
1 'polypeptide(L)' 'EVLAFDQEMGRLVYKRTGGPLPGTSEWSLTKTASGTKVVYTNYYQHDLTSTVLSSITRAMERFLNDMRNAIEKEKS' A
#
# COMPACT_ATOMS: atom_id res chain seq x y z
N GLU A 1 12.75 -2.00 -4.59
CA GLU A 1 13.87 -1.72 -3.66
C GLU A 1 13.31 -1.11 -2.39
N VAL A 2 13.66 -1.62 -1.20
CA VAL A 2 13.19 -1.02 0.07
C VAL A 2 14.07 0.19 0.39
N LEU A 3 13.45 1.34 0.63
CA LEU A 3 14.14 2.60 0.93
C LEU A 3 14.17 2.92 2.42
N ALA A 4 13.09 2.60 3.13
CA ALA A 4 13.00 2.77 4.57
C ALA A 4 12.04 1.72 5.15
N PHE A 5 12.37 1.22 6.33
CA PHE A 5 11.50 0.35 7.10
C PHE A 5 11.65 0.72 8.58
N ASP A 6 10.52 1.02 9.21
CA ASP A 6 10.44 1.32 10.63
C ASP A 6 9.33 0.46 11.23
N GLN A 7 9.74 -0.57 11.97
CA GLN A 7 8.82 -1.52 12.57
C GLN A 7 8.01 -0.90 13.73
N GLU A 8 8.61 0.01 14.50
CA GLU A 8 7.95 0.64 15.64
C GLU A 8 6.84 1.60 15.17
N MET A 9 7.12 2.35 14.11
CA MET A 9 6.14 3.23 13.46
C MET A 9 5.20 2.48 12.49
N GLY A 10 5.43 1.19 12.25
CA GLY A 10 4.64 0.41 11.29
C GLY A 10 4.71 0.97 9.87
N ARG A 11 5.89 1.44 9.45
CA ARG A 11 6.11 2.15 8.20
C ARG A 11 7.04 1.39 7.27
N LEU A 12 6.67 1.29 5.99
CA LEU A 12 7.50 0.72 4.93
C LEU A 12 7.47 1.61 3.70
N VAL A 13 8.63 2.05 3.24
CA VAL A 13 8.81 2.83 2.01
C VAL A 13 9.65 2.03 1.03
N TYR A 14 9.17 1.91 -0.21
CA TYR A 14 9.89 1.20 -1.26
C TYR A 14 9.78 1.91 -2.61
N LYS A 15 10.86 1.80 -3.38
CA LYS A 15 10.94 2.25 -4.77
C LYS A 15 10.42 1.16 -5.70
N ARG A 16 9.53 1.57 -6.60
CA ARG A 16 9.06 0.82 -7.76
C ARG A 16 9.99 1.16 -8.92
N THR A 17 10.95 0.27 -9.18
CA THR A 17 11.98 0.46 -10.21
C THR A 17 11.67 -0.28 -11.52
N GLY A 18 10.70 -1.20 -11.51
CA GLY A 18 10.27 -1.95 -12.69
C GLY A 18 8.76 -1.81 -12.94
N GLY A 19 8.37 -1.93 -14.21
CA GLY A 19 6.98 -1.86 -14.65
C GLY A 19 6.56 -0.49 -15.21
N PRO A 20 5.30 -0.35 -15.63
CA PRO A 20 4.81 0.83 -16.35
C PRO A 20 4.68 2.08 -15.46
N LEU A 21 4.86 1.95 -14.15
CA LEU A 21 4.58 2.99 -13.16
C LEU A 21 5.72 3.12 -12.14
N PRO A 22 6.87 3.69 -12.55
CA PRO A 22 7.97 3.96 -11.65
C PRO A 22 7.59 5.03 -10.60
N GLY A 23 8.20 4.93 -9.42
CA GLY A 23 8.00 5.89 -8.34
C GLY A 23 8.24 5.28 -6.98
N THR A 24 7.66 5.88 -5.95
CA THR A 24 7.81 5.44 -4.56
C THR A 24 6.45 5.10 -3.98
N SER A 25 6.39 4.09 -3.14
CA SER A 25 5.20 3.68 -2.41
C SER A 25 5.50 3.60 -0.93
N GLU A 26 4.51 3.95 -0.12
CA GLU A 26 4.61 4.01 1.33
C GLU A 26 3.40 3.31 1.96
N TRP A 27 3.67 2.38 2.86
CA TRP A 27 2.71 1.82 3.79
C TRP A 27 2.92 2.42 5.16
N SER A 28 1.84 2.81 5.82
CA SER A 28 1.87 3.19 7.23
C SER A 28 0.69 2.55 7.97
N LEU A 29 1.00 1.94 9.10
CA LEU A 29 0.05 1.34 10.03
C LEU A 29 -0.07 2.22 11.27
N THR A 30 -1.28 2.62 11.62
CA THR A 30 -1.51 3.44 12.82
C THR A 30 -2.61 2.82 13.66
N LYS A 31 -2.35 2.57 14.95
CA LYS A 31 -3.38 2.13 15.89
C LYS A 31 -4.36 3.28 16.13
N THR A 32 -5.65 2.95 16.11
CA THR A 32 -6.77 3.85 16.39
C THR A 32 -7.68 3.19 17.43
N ALA A 33 -8.62 3.96 18.00
CA ALA A 33 -9.59 3.41 18.95
C ALA A 33 -10.45 2.28 18.34
N SER A 34 -10.64 2.27 17.01
CA SER A 34 -11.47 1.29 16.30
C SER A 34 -10.67 0.14 15.67
N GLY A 35 -9.34 0.09 15.88
CA GLY A 35 -8.46 -0.93 15.29
C GLY A 35 -7.25 -0.32 14.58
N THR A 36 -6.68 -1.03 13.61
CA THR A 36 -5.51 -0.55 12.85
C THR A 36 -5.95 0.15 11.57
N LYS A 37 -5.58 1.43 11.43
CA LYS A 37 -5.68 2.16 10.17
C LYS A 37 -4.50 1.79 9.29
N VAL A 38 -4.78 1.36 8.07
CA VAL A 38 -3.78 1.10 7.04
C VAL A 38 -3.88 2.20 5.99
N VAL A 39 -2.76 2.87 5.71
CA VAL A 39 -2.66 3.87 4.63
C VAL A 39 -1.61 3.39 3.65
N TYR A 40 -1.97 3.42 2.37
CA TYR A 40 -1.06 3.15 1.26
C TYR A 40 -1.01 4.38 0.35
N THR A 41 0.18 4.96 0.24
CA THR A 41 0.43 6.18 -0.54
C THR A 41 1.35 5.86 -1.71
N ASN A 42 1.02 6.36 -2.89
CA ASN A 42 1.85 6.21 -4.08
C ASN A 42 2.27 7.58 -4.62
N TYR A 43 3.58 7.75 -4.77
CA TYR A 43 4.20 8.89 -5.43
C TYR A 43 4.64 8.43 -6.82
N TYR A 44 3.99 8.96 -7.85
CA TYR A 44 4.30 8.65 -9.25
C TYR A 44 5.17 9.77 -9.84
N GLN A 45 6.09 9.41 -10.73
CA GLN A 45 6.99 10.36 -11.39
C GLN A 45 6.36 11.06 -12.61
N HIS A 46 5.14 10.67 -12.97
CA HIS A 46 4.42 11.12 -14.16
C HIS A 46 2.94 11.29 -13.86
N ASP A 47 2.26 12.08 -14.68
CA ASP A 47 0.81 12.24 -14.61
C ASP A 47 0.09 10.92 -14.89
N LEU A 48 -0.97 10.67 -14.13
CA LEU A 48 -1.80 9.48 -14.29
C LEU A 48 -3.00 9.80 -15.19
N THR A 49 -3.26 8.91 -16.15
CA THR A 49 -4.51 8.93 -16.91
C THR A 49 -5.64 8.31 -16.08
N SER A 50 -6.90 8.62 -16.42
CA SER A 50 -8.08 8.06 -15.75
C SER A 50 -8.12 6.53 -15.78
N THR A 51 -7.74 5.92 -16.91
CA THR A 51 -7.67 4.46 -17.07
C THR A 51 -6.62 3.83 -16.14
N VAL A 52 -5.45 4.46 -16.03
CA VAL A 52 -4.37 4.01 -15.14
C VAL A 52 -4.82 4.12 -13.68
N LEU A 53 -5.42 5.26 -13.29
CA LEU A 53 -5.94 5.48 -11.95
C LEU A 53 -6.97 4.42 -11.55
N SER A 54 -7.95 4.14 -12.42
CA SER A 54 -8.97 3.10 -12.18
C SER A 54 -8.36 1.70 -12.01
N SER A 55 -7.27 1.41 -12.72
CA SER A 55 -6.57 0.13 -12.62
C SER A 55 -5.81 0.00 -11.30
N ILE A 56 -5.16 1.09 -10.86
CA ILE A 56 -4.49 1.19 -9.56
C ILE A 56 -5.50 1.00 -8.43
N THR A 57 -6.64 1.71 -8.45
CA THR A 57 -7.68 1.61 -7.42
C THR A 57 -8.17 0.18 -7.26
N ARG A 58 -8.50 -0.50 -8.38
CA ARG A 58 -8.95 -1.90 -8.34
C ARG A 58 -7.90 -2.86 -7.81
N ALA A 59 -6.62 -2.62 -8.11
CA ALA A 59 -5.53 -3.43 -7.57
C ALA A 59 -5.38 -3.22 -6.05
N MET A 60 -5.50 -1.97 -5.58
CA MET A 60 -5.46 -1.64 -4.16
C MET A 60 -6.63 -2.25 -3.37
N GLU A 61 -7.85 -2.18 -3.91
CA GLU A 61 -9.03 -2.79 -3.29
C GLU A 61 -8.87 -4.29 -3.11
N ARG A 62 -8.37 -5.00 -4.14
CA ARG A 62 -8.08 -6.44 -4.05
C ARG A 62 -7.05 -6.72 -2.98
N PHE A 63 -5.93 -5.99 -2.98
CA PHE A 63 -4.88 -6.19 -1.98
C PHE A 63 -5.36 -5.96 -0.54
N LEU A 64 -6.15 -4.92 -0.30
CA LEU A 64 -6.71 -4.64 1.02
C LEU A 64 -7.68 -5.74 1.47
N ASN A 65 -8.48 -6.28 0.55
CA ASN A 65 -9.34 -7.44 0.84
C ASN A 65 -8.53 -8.69 1.15
N ASP A 66 -7.47 -8.98 0.39
CA ASP A 66 -6.60 -10.14 0.62
C ASP A 66 -5.90 -10.05 1.99
N MET A 67 -5.42 -8.86 2.34
CA MET A 67 -4.82 -8.59 3.65
C MET A 67 -5.83 -8.80 4.79
N ARG A 68 -7.06 -8.30 4.64
CA ARG A 68 -8.13 -8.55 5.62
C ARG A 68 -8.39 -10.05 5.78
N ASN A 69 -8.56 -10.76 4.67
CA ASN A 69 -8.85 -12.19 4.69
C ASN A 69 -7.70 -13.00 5.32
N ALA A 70 -6.45 -12.61 5.08
CA ALA A 70 -5.28 -13.25 5.69
C ALA A 70 -5.28 -13.08 7.22
N ILE A 71 -5.54 -11.87 7.71
CA ILE A 71 -5.62 -11.56 9.14
C ILE A 71 -6.78 -12.32 9.81
N GLU A 72 -7.93 -12.41 9.13
CA GLU A 72 -9.09 -13.15 9.65
C GLU A 72 -8.82 -14.65 9.72
N LYS A 73 -8.14 -15.21 8.71
CA LYS A 73 -7.77 -16.64 8.67
C LYS A 73 -6.72 -17.02 9.72
N GLU A 74 -5.80 -16.14 10.06
CA GLU A 74 -4.83 -16.40 11.14
C GLU A 74 -5.48 -16.43 12.54
N LYS A 75 -6.70 -15.88 12.70
CA LYS A 75 -7.43 -15.85 13.96
C LYS A 75 -8.34 -17.06 14.18
N SER A 76 -8.62 -17.84 13.13
CA SER A 76 -9.46 -19.05 13.15
C SER A 76 -8.64 -20.31 13.34
#